data_AF-A0A7J2H7F2-F1
#
_entry.id   AF-A0A7J2H7F2-F1
#
_cell.length_a   1.000
_cell.length_b   1.000
_cell.length_c   1.000
_cell.angle_alpha   90.00
_cell.angle_beta   90.00
_cell.angle_gamma   90.00
#
_symmetry.space_group_name_H-M   'P 1'
#
loop_
_entity.id
_entity.type
_entity.pdbx_description
1 polymer ?
#
loop_
_entity_poly.entity_id
_entity_poly.type
_entity_poly.pdbx_seq_one_letter_code
_entity_poly.pdbx_strand_id
1 'polypeptide(L)'
;MSNQLDEAFNWFVLILGVIAGALSQFPEIVPLREQQMGLKLLRLLIFPMVILAFLWLWSLLARRTETQVIIKSLSWIFASILFMTDLVLLLLTIYPVRIPGGPRAGPLDVAIQALVLSSPLYFSLLFCLFVIRPRMREIYKDAKFLYSLPQQALLYVAAVVLYLFALGVFEAIIFSGPGE
;
A
#
# COMPACT_ATOMS: atom_id res chain seq x y z
N MET A 1 -7.01 7.24 24.31
CA MET A 1 -7.52 6.97 22.96
C MET A 1 -6.40 6.86 21.91
N SER A 2 -5.36 7.73 21.92
CA SER A 2 -4.18 7.57 21.03
C SER A 2 -3.58 6.17 21.08
N ASN A 3 -3.43 5.58 22.28
CA ASN A 3 -2.90 4.22 22.43
C ASN A 3 -3.73 3.14 21.75
N GLN A 4 -5.05 3.27 21.65
CA GLN A 4 -5.89 2.26 20.98
C GLN A 4 -5.71 2.30 19.46
N LEU A 5 -5.56 3.50 18.90
CA LEU A 5 -5.30 3.67 17.47
C LEU A 5 -3.89 3.20 17.11
N ASP A 6 -2.91 3.48 17.96
CA ASP A 6 -1.54 3.02 17.77
C ASP A 6 -1.45 1.49 17.91
N GLU A 7 -2.18 0.91 18.86
CA GLU A 7 -2.30 -0.55 19.01
C GLU A 7 -2.97 -1.18 17.79
N ALA A 8 -4.08 -0.62 17.31
CA ALA A 8 -4.75 -1.10 16.10
C ALA A 8 -3.84 -1.05 14.87
N PHE A 9 -3.00 0.00 14.75
CA PHE A 9 -2.01 0.08 13.69
C PHE A 9 -0.93 -1.01 13.82
N ASN A 10 -0.43 -1.27 15.03
CA ASN A 10 0.54 -2.34 15.25
C ASN A 10 -0.03 -3.71 14.84
N TRP A 11 -1.29 -3.99 15.20
CA TRP A 11 -2.00 -5.19 14.74
C TRP A 11 -2.14 -5.22 13.21
N PHE A 12 -2.43 -4.07 12.60
CA PHE A 12 -2.55 -3.99 11.15
C PHE A 12 -1.22 -4.28 10.43
N VAL A 13 -0.11 -3.73 10.91
CA VAL A 13 1.25 -4.03 10.41
C VAL A 13 1.59 -5.50 10.60
N LEU A 14 1.19 -6.11 11.73
CA LEU A 14 1.41 -7.53 11.99
C LEU A 14 0.63 -8.40 10.99
N ILE A 15 -0.64 -8.10 10.74
CA ILE A 15 -1.46 -8.80 9.75
C ILE A 15 -0.85 -8.67 8.35
N LEU A 16 -0.45 -7.44 7.96
CA LEU A 16 0.26 -7.19 6.70
C LEU A 16 1.53 -8.04 6.59
N GLY A 17 2.33 -8.10 7.65
CA GLY A 17 3.55 -8.90 7.69
C GLY A 17 3.27 -10.40 7.53
N VAL A 18 2.21 -10.91 8.15
CA VAL A 18 1.78 -12.31 8.00
C VAL A 18 1.34 -12.59 6.57
N ILE A 19 0.53 -11.71 5.96
CA ILE A 19 0.08 -11.87 4.58
C ILE A 19 1.27 -11.82 3.61
N ALA A 20 2.17 -10.83 3.76
CA ALA A 20 3.38 -10.71 2.97
C ALA A 20 4.30 -11.94 3.13
N GLY A 21 4.45 -12.43 4.35
CA GLY A 21 5.18 -13.67 4.65
C GLY A 21 4.57 -14.86 3.92
N ALA A 22 3.25 -15.06 4.04
CA ALA A 22 2.54 -16.15 3.37
C ALA A 22 2.66 -16.09 1.84
N LEU A 23 2.50 -14.89 1.25
CA LEU A 23 2.67 -14.68 -0.19
C LEU A 23 4.10 -14.94 -0.63
N SER A 24 5.10 -14.61 0.19
CA SER A 24 6.51 -14.84 -0.15
C SER A 24 6.94 -16.31 -0.08
N GLN A 25 6.28 -17.13 0.73
CA GLN A 25 6.59 -18.56 0.88
C GLN A 25 6.18 -19.39 -0.34
N PHE A 26 5.21 -18.91 -1.12
CA PHE A 26 4.68 -19.60 -2.28
C PHE A 26 4.73 -18.73 -3.54
N PRO A 27 5.93 -18.40 -4.05
CA PRO A 27 6.08 -17.54 -5.23
C PRO A 27 5.47 -18.18 -6.49
N GLU A 28 5.31 -19.50 -6.52
CA GLU A 28 4.71 -20.28 -7.61
C GLU A 28 3.19 -20.08 -7.74
N ILE A 29 2.53 -19.62 -6.67
CA ILE A 29 1.07 -19.43 -6.61
C ILE A 29 0.67 -18.08 -7.26
N VAL A 30 1.63 -17.18 -7.48
CA VAL A 30 1.39 -15.93 -8.18
C VAL A 30 1.53 -16.16 -9.69
N PRO A 31 0.54 -15.80 -10.52
CA PRO A 31 0.54 -16.06 -11.97
C PRO A 31 1.47 -15.09 -12.73
N LEU A 32 2.70 -14.91 -12.26
CA LEU A 32 3.74 -14.11 -12.88
C LEU A 32 4.75 -15.08 -13.51
N ARG A 33 4.57 -15.27 -14.81
CA ARG A 33 5.30 -16.18 -15.71
C ARG A 33 6.80 -15.86 -15.71
N GLU A 34 7.59 -16.46 -14.82
CA GLU A 34 9.00 -16.88 -15.01
C GLU A 34 9.72 -17.19 -13.69
N GLN A 35 10.61 -18.20 -13.73
CA GLN A 35 11.36 -18.79 -12.61
C GLN A 35 12.27 -17.83 -11.81
N GLN A 36 12.44 -16.58 -12.28
CA GLN A 36 13.21 -15.52 -11.59
C GLN A 36 12.34 -14.59 -10.70
N MET A 37 11.03 -14.85 -10.58
CA MET A 37 10.06 -13.96 -9.92
C MET A 37 10.01 -14.04 -8.39
N GLY A 38 10.48 -15.11 -7.74
CA GLY A 38 10.41 -15.22 -6.28
C GLY A 38 11.11 -14.06 -5.55
N LEU A 39 12.26 -13.63 -6.07
CA LEU A 39 12.98 -12.47 -5.55
C LEU A 39 12.26 -11.14 -5.84
N LYS A 40 11.60 -11.01 -7.00
CA LYS A 40 10.84 -9.81 -7.36
C LYS A 40 9.59 -9.67 -6.48
N LEU A 41 8.86 -10.76 -6.25
CA LEU A 41 7.69 -10.80 -5.39
C LEU A 41 8.07 -10.53 -3.93
N LEU A 42 9.13 -11.17 -3.43
CA LEU A 42 9.67 -10.92 -2.10
C LEU A 42 10.04 -9.44 -1.93
N ARG A 43 10.69 -8.83 -2.92
CA ARG A 43 11.03 -7.40 -2.91
C ARG A 43 9.79 -6.50 -2.96
N LEU A 44 8.79 -6.86 -3.77
CA LEU A 44 7.50 -6.17 -3.89
C LEU A 44 6.76 -6.10 -2.56
N LEU A 45 6.85 -7.16 -1.75
CA LEU A 45 6.16 -7.28 -0.47
C LEU A 45 6.98 -6.70 0.70
N ILE A 46 8.27 -7.03 0.77
CA ILE A 46 9.12 -6.65 1.91
C ILE A 46 9.50 -5.16 1.87
N PHE A 47 9.86 -4.62 0.71
CA PHE A 47 10.39 -3.25 0.67
C PHE A 47 9.36 -2.19 1.09
N PRO A 48 8.10 -2.25 0.62
CA PRO A 48 7.09 -1.33 1.12
C PRO A 48 6.78 -1.55 2.61
N MET A 49 6.83 -2.79 3.12
CA MET A 49 6.68 -3.05 4.55
C MET A 49 7.78 -2.38 5.38
N VAL A 50 9.02 -2.37 4.89
CA VAL A 50 10.13 -1.65 5.53
C VAL A 50 9.88 -0.14 5.53
N ILE A 51 9.44 0.44 4.41
CA ILE A 51 9.05 1.87 4.34
C ILE A 51 7.95 2.17 5.35
N LEU A 52 6.94 1.31 5.46
CA LEU A 52 5.85 1.48 6.41
C LEU A 52 6.35 1.49 7.86
N ALA A 53 7.26 0.56 8.21
CA ALA A 53 7.87 0.51 9.53
C ALA A 53 8.67 1.79 9.84
N PHE A 54 9.44 2.31 8.87
CA PHE A 54 10.17 3.57 9.03
C PHE A 54 9.24 4.77 9.21
N LEU A 55 8.19 4.88 8.39
CA LEU A 55 7.19 5.94 8.51
C LEU A 55 6.53 5.92 9.89
N TRP A 56 6.14 4.74 10.35
CA TRP A 56 5.51 4.59 11.66
C TRP A 56 6.46 4.98 12.79
N LEU A 57 7.70 4.48 12.76
CA LEU A 57 8.73 4.82 13.76
C LEU A 57 9.02 6.33 13.78
N TRP A 58 9.11 6.95 12.60
CA TRP A 58 9.31 8.38 12.45
C TRP A 58 8.15 9.18 13.06
N SER A 59 6.92 8.67 12.94
CA SER A 59 5.73 9.27 13.57
C SER A 59 5.79 9.26 15.10
N LEU A 60 6.40 8.21 15.69
CA LEU A 60 6.57 8.09 17.14
C LEU A 60 7.70 9.00 17.64
N LEU A 61 8.72 9.23 16.81
CA LEU A 61 9.88 10.06 17.16
C LEU A 61 9.64 11.57 16.94
N ALA A 62 8.61 11.94 16.18
CA ALA A 62 8.29 13.32 15.87
C ALA A 62 7.90 14.11 17.13
N ARG A 63 8.68 15.15 17.45
CA ARG A 63 8.45 16.04 18.61
C ARG A 63 7.25 16.98 18.46
N ARG A 64 6.89 17.37 17.23
CA ARG A 64 5.76 18.27 16.95
C ARG A 64 4.50 17.46 16.71
N THR A 65 3.43 17.78 17.43
CA THR A 65 2.12 17.12 17.30
C THR A 65 1.56 17.21 15.88
N GLU A 66 1.72 18.35 15.21
CA GLU A 66 1.30 18.53 13.81
C GLU A 66 2.01 17.56 12.86
N THR A 67 3.34 17.46 12.97
CA THR A 67 4.16 16.56 12.16
C THR A 67 3.83 15.10 12.46
N GLN A 68 3.63 14.77 13.74
CA GLN A 68 3.20 13.44 14.17
C GLN A 68 1.88 13.03 13.53
N VAL A 69 0.86 13.90 13.52
CA VAL A 69 -0.45 13.61 12.91
C VAL A 69 -0.33 13.39 11.41
N ILE A 70 0.49 14.20 10.73
CA ILE A 70 0.73 14.09 9.28
C ILE A 70 1.36 12.73 8.97
N ILE A 71 2.44 12.36 9.67
CA ILE A 71 3.15 11.10 9.41
C ILE A 71 2.30 9.88 9.80
N LYS A 72 1.55 9.95 10.92
CA LYS A 72 0.61 8.88 11.30
C LYS A 72 -0.46 8.69 10.22
N SER A 73 -1.07 9.78 9.77
CA SER A 73 -2.08 9.72 8.70
C SER A 73 -1.49 9.17 7.39
N LEU A 74 -0.28 9.58 7.04
CA LEU A 74 0.45 9.05 5.87
C LEU A 74 0.68 7.54 5.99
N SER A 75 1.11 7.08 7.17
CA SER A 75 1.37 5.67 7.46
C SER A 75 0.09 4.84 7.31
N TRP A 76 -1.05 5.34 7.80
CA TRP A 76 -2.34 4.69 7.65
C TRP A 76 -2.82 4.58 6.20
N ILE A 77 -2.63 5.62 5.39
CA ILE A 77 -2.97 5.59 3.96
C ILE A 77 -2.05 4.59 3.24
N PHE A 78 -0.75 4.67 3.51
CA PHE A 78 0.22 3.78 2.89
C PHE A 78 -0.04 2.30 3.25
N ALA A 79 -0.34 2.01 4.51
CA ALA A 79 -0.70 0.67 4.97
C ALA A 79 -1.99 0.14 4.33
N SER A 80 -2.99 1.01 4.11
CA SER A 80 -4.25 0.57 3.46
C SER A 80 -4.06 0.29 1.97
N ILE A 81 -3.19 1.03 1.27
CA ILE A 81 -2.79 0.71 -0.09
C ILE A 81 -2.13 -0.67 -0.11
N LEU A 82 -1.15 -0.91 0.78
CA LEU A 82 -0.46 -2.19 0.87
C LEU A 82 -1.40 -3.35 1.12
N PHE A 83 -2.31 -3.20 2.09
CA PHE A 83 -3.26 -4.24 2.44
C PHE A 83 -4.16 -4.63 1.27
N MET A 84 -4.68 -3.64 0.55
CA MET A 84 -5.53 -3.92 -0.61
C MET A 84 -4.74 -4.49 -1.77
N THR A 85 -3.51 -4.05 -1.98
CA THR A 85 -2.62 -4.66 -2.98
C THR A 85 -2.39 -6.13 -2.65
N ASP A 86 -2.06 -6.46 -1.40
CA ASP A 86 -1.84 -7.85 -0.97
C ASP A 86 -3.10 -8.70 -1.13
N LEU A 87 -4.28 -8.14 -0.82
CA LEU A 87 -5.56 -8.82 -1.06
C LEU A 87 -5.85 -9.03 -2.55
N VAL A 88 -5.57 -8.03 -3.40
CA VAL A 88 -5.72 -8.18 -4.85
C VAL A 88 -4.75 -9.24 -5.38
N LEU A 89 -3.49 -9.23 -4.94
CA LEU A 89 -2.52 -10.27 -5.28
C LEU A 89 -3.03 -11.65 -4.89
N LEU A 90 -3.55 -11.80 -3.67
CA LEU A 90 -4.15 -13.05 -3.19
C LEU A 90 -5.41 -13.44 -3.97
N LEU A 91 -6.22 -12.49 -4.42
CA LEU A 91 -7.37 -12.78 -5.27
C LEU A 91 -6.94 -13.29 -6.65
N LEU A 92 -5.88 -12.70 -7.22
CA LEU A 92 -5.31 -13.10 -8.51
C LEU A 92 -4.69 -14.50 -8.49
N THR A 93 -4.26 -14.99 -7.32
CA THR A 93 -3.78 -16.37 -7.20
C THR A 93 -4.92 -17.39 -7.25
N ILE A 94 -6.08 -17.06 -6.67
CA ILE A 94 -7.27 -17.94 -6.64
C ILE A 94 -7.97 -17.92 -8.00
N TYR A 95 -8.07 -16.75 -8.62
CA TYR A 95 -8.67 -16.55 -9.94
C TYR A 95 -7.60 -16.07 -10.92
N PRO A 96 -6.96 -16.97 -11.68
CA PRO A 96 -5.95 -16.57 -12.67
C PRO A 96 -6.61 -15.70 -13.73
N VAL A 97 -6.37 -14.39 -13.63
CA VAL A 97 -6.87 -13.41 -14.58
C VAL A 97 -6.23 -13.69 -15.95
N ARG A 98 -7.07 -13.78 -16.99
CA ARG A 98 -6.60 -13.87 -18.37
C ARG A 98 -5.99 -12.53 -18.77
N ILE A 99 -4.70 -12.54 -19.08
CA ILE A 99 -3.89 -11.37 -19.42
C ILE A 99 -4.64 -10.42 -20.39
N PRO A 100 -4.61 -9.09 -20.14
CA PRO A 100 -5.15 -8.12 -21.08
C PRO A 100 -4.39 -8.24 -22.40
N GLY A 101 -5.12 -8.52 -23.49
CA GLY A 101 -4.53 -8.67 -24.84
C GLY A 101 -4.48 -10.11 -25.38
N GLY A 102 -5.00 -11.11 -24.65
CA GLY A 102 -5.26 -12.43 -25.24
C GLY A 102 -6.32 -12.33 -26.37
N PRO A 103 -6.26 -13.18 -27.41
CA PRO A 103 -7.10 -13.08 -28.63
C PRO A 103 -8.62 -13.25 -28.41
N ARG A 104 -9.09 -13.30 -27.16
CA ARG A 104 -10.49 -13.44 -26.75
C ARG A 104 -10.91 -12.49 -25.62
N ALA A 105 -10.08 -11.51 -25.22
CA ALA A 105 -10.44 -10.55 -24.19
C ALA A 105 -11.45 -9.53 -24.76
N GLY A 106 -12.72 -9.64 -24.36
CA GLY A 106 -13.73 -8.64 -24.69
C GLY A 106 -13.43 -7.31 -23.98
N PRO A 107 -13.95 -6.17 -24.47
CA PRO A 107 -13.74 -4.86 -23.86
C PRO A 107 -14.20 -4.79 -22.39
N LEU A 108 -15.21 -5.59 -22.03
CA LEU A 108 -15.69 -5.72 -20.65
C LEU A 108 -14.66 -6.41 -19.73
N ASP A 109 -13.92 -7.40 -20.21
CA ASP A 109 -12.91 -8.12 -19.43
C ASP A 109 -11.74 -7.18 -19.09
N VAL A 110 -11.30 -6.38 -20.07
CA VAL A 110 -10.27 -5.34 -19.86
C VAL A 110 -10.73 -4.29 -18.85
N ALA A 111 -11.98 -3.84 -18.93
CA ALA A 111 -12.52 -2.87 -17.98
C ALA A 111 -12.60 -3.43 -16.55
N ILE A 112 -13.04 -4.68 -16.39
CA ILE A 112 -13.11 -5.35 -15.09
C ILE A 112 -11.70 -5.52 -14.51
N GLN A 113 -10.72 -5.94 -15.31
CA GLN A 113 -9.33 -6.10 -14.87
C GLN A 113 -8.70 -4.76 -14.48
N ALA A 114 -8.90 -3.71 -15.27
CA ALA A 114 -8.43 -2.38 -14.93
C ALA A 114 -9.03 -1.90 -13.60
N LEU A 115 -10.32 -2.18 -13.36
CA LEU A 115 -11.01 -1.86 -12.11
C LEU A 115 -10.44 -2.65 -10.92
N VAL A 116 -10.16 -3.95 -11.09
CA VAL A 116 -9.57 -4.79 -10.03
C VAL A 116 -8.15 -4.32 -9.69
N LEU A 117 -7.32 -4.03 -10.69
CA LEU A 117 -5.94 -3.57 -10.48
C LEU A 117 -5.86 -2.16 -9.88
N SER A 118 -6.82 -1.29 -10.18
CA SER A 118 -6.90 0.06 -9.59
C SER A 118 -7.67 0.10 -8.27
N SER A 119 -8.30 -1.00 -7.87
CA SER A 119 -9.08 -1.10 -6.62
C SER A 119 -8.31 -0.73 -5.34
N PRO A 120 -6.99 -1.00 -5.19
CA PRO A 120 -6.26 -0.58 -4.00
C PRO A 120 -6.24 0.93 -3.78
N LEU A 121 -6.19 1.71 -4.87
CA LEU A 121 -6.21 3.17 -4.82
C LEU A 121 -7.58 3.68 -4.41
N TYR A 122 -8.65 3.19 -5.05
CA TYR A 122 -10.01 3.61 -4.71
C TYR A 122 -10.39 3.26 -3.28
N PHE A 123 -10.06 2.04 -2.83
CA PHE A 123 -10.35 1.62 -1.47
C PHE A 123 -9.54 2.42 -0.44
N SER A 124 -8.24 2.64 -0.68
CA SER A 124 -7.41 3.45 0.22
C SER A 124 -7.96 4.88 0.35
N LEU A 125 -8.41 5.48 -0.75
CA LEU A 125 -9.05 6.80 -0.75
C LEU A 125 -10.30 6.81 0.14
N LEU A 126 -11.22 5.85 -0.05
CA LEU A 126 -12.44 5.74 0.74
C LEU A 126 -12.11 5.48 2.22
N PHE A 127 -11.19 4.57 2.51
CA PHE A 127 -10.75 4.25 3.87
C PHE A 127 -10.15 5.49 4.57
N CYS A 128 -9.35 6.28 3.84
CA CYS A 128 -8.82 7.54 4.35
C CYS A 128 -9.92 8.54 4.70
N LEU A 129 -10.90 8.74 3.82
CA LEU A 129 -11.95 9.75 4.00
C LEU A 129 -12.97 9.36 5.07
N PHE A 130 -13.34 8.08 5.17
CA PHE A 130 -14.43 7.61 6.01
C PHE A 130 -13.98 6.98 7.34
N VAL A 131 -12.76 6.46 7.44
CA VAL A 131 -12.30 5.78 8.67
C VAL A 131 -11.19 6.58 9.34
N ILE A 132 -10.09 6.84 8.64
CA ILE A 132 -8.91 7.48 9.25
C ILE A 132 -9.21 8.94 9.60
N ARG A 133 -9.76 9.71 8.65
CA ARG A 133 -10.06 11.13 8.84
C ARG A 133 -10.96 11.42 10.05
N PRO A 134 -12.14 10.81 10.23
CA PRO A 134 -12.97 11.10 11.39
C PRO A 134 -12.28 10.71 12.70
N ARG A 135 -11.62 9.54 12.75
CA ARG A 135 -10.90 9.09 13.95
C ARG A 135 -9.74 10.01 14.33
N MET A 136 -8.95 10.46 13.35
CA MET A 136 -7.86 11.40 13.61
C MET A 136 -8.37 12.76 14.07
N ARG A 137 -9.54 13.23 13.57
CA ARG A 137 -10.16 14.48 14.03
C ARG A 137 -10.64 14.41 15.47
N GLU A 138 -11.15 13.26 15.90
CA GLU A 138 -11.57 13.05 17.29
C GLU A 138 -10.40 13.13 18.27
N ILE A 139 -9.25 12.58 17.89
CA ILE A 139 -8.05 12.49 18.72
C ILE A 139 -7.25 13.80 18.70
N TYR A 140 -7.13 14.43 17.51
CA TYR A 140 -6.33 15.63 17.29
C TYR A 140 -7.21 16.80 16.86
N LYS A 141 -8.01 17.30 17.81
CA LYS A 141 -8.99 18.37 17.57
C LYS A 141 -8.38 19.67 17.04
N ASP A 142 -7.14 19.96 17.43
CA ASP A 142 -6.44 21.20 17.11
C ASP A 142 -5.67 21.16 15.78
N ALA A 143 -5.60 19.99 15.14
CA ALA A 143 -4.86 19.82 13.89
C ALA A 143 -5.63 20.42 12.71
N LYS A 144 -5.33 21.69 12.37
CA LYS A 144 -5.87 22.40 11.20
C LYS A 144 -5.75 21.60 9.89
N PHE A 145 -4.69 20.79 9.80
CA PHE A 145 -4.44 19.88 8.69
C PHE A 145 -5.61 18.94 8.36
N LEU A 146 -6.28 18.40 9.38
CA LEU A 146 -7.37 17.43 9.20
C LEU A 146 -8.67 18.08 8.69
N TYR A 147 -8.77 19.40 8.74
CA TYR A 147 -9.95 20.14 8.28
C TYR A 147 -9.86 20.55 6.82
N SER A 148 -8.66 20.65 6.26
CA SER A 148 -8.48 21.04 4.86
C SER A 148 -8.51 19.82 3.92
N LEU A 149 -9.46 19.80 3.00
CA LEU A 149 -9.50 18.84 1.89
C LEU A 149 -8.25 18.87 0.98
N PRO A 150 -7.68 20.04 0.60
CA PRO A 150 -6.55 20.05 -0.32
C PRO A 150 -5.28 19.46 0.31
N GLN A 151 -5.03 19.66 1.61
CA GLN A 151 -3.85 19.06 2.25
C GLN A 151 -4.01 17.55 2.42
N GLN A 152 -5.24 17.05 2.59
CA GLN A 152 -5.51 15.61 2.61
C GLN A 152 -5.34 14.98 1.23
N ALA A 153 -5.79 15.64 0.17
CA ALA A 153 -5.54 15.20 -1.19
C ALA A 153 -4.03 15.16 -1.47
N LEU A 154 -3.27 16.16 -1.01
CA LEU A 154 -1.82 16.19 -1.15
C LEU A 154 -1.16 15.05 -0.38
N LEU A 155 -1.63 14.73 0.84
CA LEU A 155 -1.14 13.60 1.61
C LEU A 155 -1.41 12.26 0.93
N TYR A 156 -2.60 12.11 0.35
CA TYR A 156 -2.96 10.92 -0.41
C TYR A 156 -2.08 10.78 -1.66
N VAL A 157 -1.89 11.85 -2.42
CA VAL A 157 -0.97 11.87 -3.57
C VAL A 157 0.45 11.52 -3.12
N ALA A 158 0.93 12.06 -2.00
CA ALA A 158 2.23 11.72 -1.45
C ALA A 158 2.34 10.22 -1.09
N ALA A 159 1.30 9.63 -0.49
CA ALA A 159 1.27 8.20 -0.19
C ALA A 159 1.30 7.35 -1.47
N VAL A 160 0.53 7.73 -2.50
CA VAL A 160 0.51 7.03 -3.79
C VAL A 160 1.86 7.15 -4.50
N VAL A 161 2.46 8.35 -4.54
CA VAL A 161 3.79 8.54 -5.11
C VAL A 161 4.83 7.73 -4.35
N LEU A 162 4.77 7.71 -3.01
CA LEU A 162 5.67 6.89 -2.20
C LEU A 162 5.48 5.39 -2.46
N TYR A 163 4.23 4.95 -2.69
CA TYR A 163 3.93 3.58 -3.05
C TYR A 163 4.47 3.23 -4.43
N LEU A 164 4.22 4.05 -5.44
CA LEU A 164 4.79 3.89 -6.77
C LEU A 164 6.32 3.94 -6.76
N PHE A 165 6.92 4.78 -5.91
CA PHE A 165 8.36 4.82 -5.69
C PHE A 165 8.85 3.52 -5.04
N ALA A 166 8.15 3.01 -4.03
CA ALA A 166 8.47 1.73 -3.41
C ALA A 166 8.42 0.57 -4.43
N LEU A 167 7.51 0.64 -5.39
CA LEU A 167 7.42 -0.30 -6.50
C LEU A 167 8.50 -0.08 -7.58
N GLY A 168 8.72 1.17 -7.99
CA GLY A 168 9.49 1.55 -9.19
C GLY A 168 10.98 1.81 -8.98
N VAL A 169 11.41 2.21 -7.78
CA VAL A 169 12.84 2.39 -7.45
C VAL A 169 13.62 1.09 -7.57
N PHE A 170 12.96 -0.05 -7.33
CA PHE A 170 13.60 -1.34 -7.47
C PHE A 170 13.63 -1.87 -8.90
N GLU A 171 12.71 -1.46 -9.78
CA GLU A 171 12.87 -1.77 -11.21
C GLU A 171 14.11 -1.07 -11.77
N ALA A 172 14.30 0.22 -11.48
CA ALA A 172 15.45 0.99 -11.97
C ALA A 172 16.81 0.48 -11.44
N ILE A 173 16.90 0.01 -10.18
CA ILE A 173 18.13 -0.53 -9.59
C ILE A 173 18.50 -1.91 -10.16
N ILE A 174 17.54 -2.68 -10.67
CA ILE A 174 17.79 -4.01 -11.27
C ILE A 174 18.14 -3.90 -12.76
N PHE A 175 17.51 -2.98 -13.50
CA PHE A 175 17.82 -2.73 -14.92
C PHE A 175 19.08 -1.88 -15.15
N SER A 176 19.74 -1.43 -14.07
CA SER A 176 21.05 -0.75 -14.10
C SER A 176 22.16 -1.56 -13.42
N GLY A 177 22.08 -2.89 -13.48
CA GLY A 177 23.27 -3.75 -13.33
C GLY A 177 24.14 -3.66 -14.60
N PRO A 178 25.48 -3.69 -14.49
CA PRO A 178 26.37 -3.35 -15.58
C PRO A 178 26.15 -4.31 -16.74
N GLY A 179 26.03 -3.76 -17.96
CA GLY A 179 26.06 -4.55 -19.17
C GLY A 179 27.38 -5.32 -19.23
N GLU A 180 27.26 -6.64 -19.26
CA GLU A 180 28.16 -7.51 -20.01
C GLU A 180 27.45 -7.95 -21.29
#